data_AF-A0A6B2LN85-F1
#
_entry.id   AF-A0A6B2LN85-F1
#
_cell.length_a   1.000
_cell.length_b   1.000
_cell.length_c   1.000
_cell.angle_alpha   90.00
_cell.angle_beta   90.00
_cell.angle_gamma   90.00
#
_symmetry.space_group_name_H-M   'P 1'
#
loop_
_entity.id
_entity.type
_entity.pdbx_description
1 polymer ?
#
loop_
_entity_poly.entity_id
_entity_poly.type
_entity_poly.pdbx_seq_one_letter_code
_entity_poly.pdbx_strand_id
1 'polypeptide(L)'
;MADQTIKVLHCPLDDFGGTDLFSLWNECFEFIWEAKTSKKNILVHCDGGVNRAPTIVVGYLISKENYTLRDAFTLLSKVRPSIAPRKAYIDQLRKLEVQLTGKDTLGSDPCIESLEDKWASAGKVLEELREKKQGEED
;
A
#
# COMPACT_ATOMS: atom_id res chain seq x y z
N MET A 1 25.78 8.13 -24.89
CA MET A 1 24.75 7.06 -24.80
C MET A 1 24.04 7.27 -23.48
N ALA A 2 22.72 7.41 -23.47
CA ALA A 2 21.98 7.66 -22.23
C ALA A 2 22.14 6.45 -21.30
N ASP A 3 22.79 6.66 -20.16
CA ASP A 3 22.80 5.72 -19.05
C ASP A 3 21.38 5.67 -18.47
N GLN A 4 20.62 4.64 -18.84
CA GLN A 4 19.36 4.35 -18.17
C GLN A 4 19.61 3.30 -17.09
N THR A 5 20.24 3.74 -16.01
CA THR A 5 20.62 2.93 -14.83
C THR A 5 19.43 2.50 -13.97
N ILE A 6 18.21 2.99 -14.26
CA ILE A 6 17.01 2.76 -13.45
C ILE A 6 16.04 1.87 -14.24
N LYS A 7 15.76 0.68 -13.70
CA LYS A 7 14.66 -0.17 -14.18
C LYS A 7 13.34 0.37 -13.63
N VAL A 8 12.31 0.39 -14.48
CA VAL A 8 10.98 0.90 -14.12
C VAL A 8 9.92 -0.14 -14.46
N LEU A 9 8.98 -0.35 -13.54
CA LEU A 9 7.75 -1.11 -13.75
C LEU A 9 6.56 -0.21 -13.47
N HIS A 10 5.60 -0.18 -14.39
CA HIS A 10 4.32 0.51 -14.19
C HIS A 10 3.25 -0.49 -13.79
N CYS A 11 2.72 -0.34 -12.58
CA CYS A 11 1.63 -1.15 -12.04
C CYS A 11 0.33 -0.32 -12.12
N PRO A 12 -0.58 -0.57 -13.10
CA PRO A 12 -1.76 0.27 -13.32
C PRO A 12 -2.82 0.02 -12.25
N LEU A 13 -2.72 0.78 -11.14
CA LEU A 13 -3.71 0.78 -10.07
C LEU A 13 -4.62 2.00 -10.20
N ASP A 14 -5.92 1.74 -10.23
CA ASP A 14 -6.97 2.73 -10.10
C ASP A 14 -6.92 3.37 -8.71
N ASP A 15 -7.13 4.68 -8.59
CA ASP A 15 -7.07 5.30 -7.26
C ASP A 15 -8.35 5.03 -6.45
N PHE A 16 -9.46 4.64 -7.08
CA PHE A 16 -10.76 4.44 -6.44
C PHE A 16 -11.02 2.99 -6.00
N GLY A 17 -10.06 2.08 -6.18
CA GLY A 17 -10.18 0.70 -5.70
C GLY A 17 -10.75 -0.28 -6.72
N GLY A 18 -10.91 0.12 -7.98
CA GLY A 18 -11.47 -0.73 -9.04
C GLY A 18 -10.51 -1.79 -9.59
N THR A 19 -9.21 -1.69 -9.31
CA THR A 19 -8.22 -2.66 -9.79
C THR A 19 -8.25 -3.94 -8.95
N ASP A 20 -8.27 -5.09 -9.63
CA ASP A 20 -8.01 -6.39 -9.00
C ASP A 20 -6.50 -6.54 -8.76
N LEU A 21 -6.11 -6.47 -7.48
CA LEU A 21 -4.72 -6.55 -7.06
C LEU A 21 -4.10 -7.93 -7.35
N PHE A 22 -4.90 -9.01 -7.32
CA PHE A 22 -4.42 -10.37 -7.56
C PHE A 22 -3.84 -10.53 -8.96
N SER A 23 -4.39 -9.80 -9.94
CA SER A 23 -3.90 -9.78 -11.31
C SER A 23 -2.51 -9.14 -11.47
N LEU A 24 -2.12 -8.26 -10.54
CA LEU A 24 -0.89 -7.45 -10.61
C LEU A 24 0.23 -7.95 -9.70
N TRP A 25 -0.11 -8.69 -8.65
CA TRP A 25 0.84 -9.07 -7.61
C TRP A 25 2.05 -9.82 -8.10
N ASN A 26 1.87 -10.81 -8.98
CA ASN A 26 3.00 -11.63 -9.43
C ASN A 26 4.09 -10.75 -10.05
N GLU A 27 3.72 -9.85 -10.97
CA GLU A 27 4.68 -8.96 -11.62
C GLU A 27 5.25 -7.91 -10.64
N CYS A 28 4.38 -7.22 -9.90
CA CYS A 28 4.81 -6.12 -9.04
C CYS A 28 5.64 -6.64 -7.83
N PHE A 29 5.33 -7.81 -7.28
CA PHE A 29 6.10 -8.40 -6.18
C PHE A 29 7.41 -9.02 -6.64
N GLU A 30 7.44 -9.64 -7.82
CA GLU A 30 8.68 -10.18 -8.36
C GLU A 30 9.68 -9.07 -8.67
N PHE A 31 9.22 -7.95 -9.23
CA PHE A 31 10.07 -6.78 -9.46
C PHE A 31 10.69 -6.23 -8.16
N ILE A 32 9.92 -6.15 -7.08
CA ILE A 32 10.42 -5.73 -5.76
C ILE A 32 11.41 -6.76 -5.21
N TRP A 33 11.07 -8.05 -5.31
CA TRP A 33 11.89 -9.14 -4.81
C TRP A 33 13.25 -9.24 -5.54
N GLU A 34 13.26 -9.11 -6.87
CA GLU A 34 14.48 -9.09 -7.68
C GLU A 34 15.42 -7.94 -7.29
N ALA A 35 14.87 -6.74 -7.10
CA ALA A 35 15.66 -5.59 -6.65
C ALA A 35 16.28 -5.85 -5.28
N LYS A 36 15.49 -6.35 -4.33
CA LYS A 36 15.94 -6.67 -2.96
C LYS A 36 17.03 -7.75 -2.96
N THR A 37 16.81 -8.87 -3.65
CA THR A 37 17.75 -10.00 -3.69
C THR A 37 19.06 -9.64 -4.42
N SER A 38 18.98 -8.75 -5.39
CA SER A 38 20.14 -8.16 -6.07
C SER A 38 20.86 -7.08 -5.26
N LYS A 39 20.45 -6.85 -4.00
CA LYS A 39 20.98 -5.79 -3.11
C LYS A 39 20.92 -4.38 -3.74
N LYS A 40 19.85 -4.10 -4.47
CA LYS A 40 19.56 -2.79 -5.08
C LYS A 40 18.50 -2.05 -4.28
N ASN A 41 18.50 -0.73 -4.41
CA ASN A 41 17.43 0.11 -3.88
C ASN A 41 16.22 0.10 -4.80
N ILE A 42 15.03 0.19 -4.23
CA ILE A 42 13.77 0.30 -4.95
C ILE A 42 12.94 1.46 -4.39
N LEU A 43 12.29 2.19 -5.30
CA LEU A 43 11.31 3.22 -4.97
C LEU A 43 9.94 2.77 -5.48
N VAL A 44 8.98 2.59 -4.57
CA VAL A 44 7.57 2.38 -4.92
C VAL A 44 6.84 3.68 -4.67
N HIS A 45 6.26 4.27 -5.72
CA HIS A 45 5.55 5.54 -5.62
C HIS A 45 4.21 5.52 -6.38
N CYS A 46 3.34 6.46 -6.02
CA CYS A 46 2.19 6.88 -6.80
C CYS A 46 2.18 8.41 -6.79
N ASP A 47 1.04 9.05 -7.04
CA ASP A 47 0.92 10.51 -6.99
C ASP A 47 1.17 11.05 -5.56
N GLY A 48 0.28 10.77 -4.61
CA GLY A 48 0.43 11.23 -3.22
C GLY A 48 1.22 10.30 -2.29
N GLY A 49 1.52 9.07 -2.72
CA GLY A 49 2.09 8.04 -1.83
C GLY A 49 1.19 7.68 -0.65
N VAL A 50 -0.13 7.88 -0.77
CA VAL A 50 -1.12 7.68 0.31
C VAL A 50 -1.88 6.36 0.14
N ASN A 51 -2.24 6.00 -1.09
CA ASN A 51 -3.18 4.92 -1.37
C ASN A 51 -2.56 3.75 -2.17
N ARG A 52 -2.28 3.96 -3.46
CA ARG A 52 -1.80 2.91 -4.38
C ARG A 52 -0.42 2.33 -4.03
N ALA A 53 0.57 3.20 -3.83
CA ALA A 53 1.93 2.75 -3.46
C ALA A 53 1.96 1.96 -2.14
N PRO A 54 1.39 2.45 -1.02
CA PRO A 54 1.36 1.66 0.21
C PRO A 54 0.55 0.37 0.08
N THR A 55 -0.49 0.33 -0.76
CA THR A 55 -1.22 -0.92 -1.06
C THR A 55 -0.29 -2.00 -1.61
N ILE A 56 0.56 -1.65 -2.59
CA ILE A 56 1.53 -2.58 -3.18
C ILE A 56 2.58 -3.01 -2.16
N VAL A 57 3.12 -2.06 -1.36
CA VAL A 57 4.13 -2.37 -0.35
C VAL A 57 3.58 -3.32 0.72
N VAL A 58 2.37 -3.07 1.22
CA VAL A 58 1.72 -3.95 2.21
C VAL A 58 1.49 -5.34 1.62
N GLY A 59 0.99 -5.44 0.39
CA GLY A 59 0.81 -6.73 -0.29
C GLY A 59 2.11 -7.51 -0.43
N TYR A 60 3.21 -6.82 -0.80
CA TYR A 60 4.53 -7.44 -0.89
C TYR A 60 5.02 -7.97 0.46
N LEU A 61 4.86 -7.18 1.54
CA LEU A 61 5.27 -7.59 2.89
C LEU A 61 4.53 -8.85 3.35
N ILE A 62 3.23 -8.96 3.05
CA ILE A 62 2.44 -10.15 3.38
C ILE A 62 2.89 -11.34 2.53
N SER A 63 3.05 -11.14 1.22
CA SER A 63 3.29 -12.23 0.28
C SER A 63 4.72 -12.79 0.30
N LYS A 64 5.73 -11.93 0.43
CA LYS A 64 7.15 -12.31 0.25
C LYS A 64 7.98 -12.18 1.52
N GLU A 65 7.48 -11.45 2.54
CA GLU A 65 8.23 -11.16 3.76
C GLU A 65 7.56 -11.73 5.03
N ASN A 66 6.47 -12.49 4.88
CA ASN A 66 5.80 -13.20 5.95
C ASN A 66 5.30 -12.29 7.09
N TYR A 67 4.90 -11.06 6.75
CA TYR A 67 4.21 -10.17 7.67
C TYR A 67 2.72 -10.50 7.71
N THR A 68 2.11 -10.33 8.88
CA THR A 68 0.65 -10.21 8.94
C THR A 68 0.22 -8.87 8.33
N LEU A 69 -1.02 -8.77 7.91
CA LEU A 69 -1.60 -7.52 7.39
C LEU A 69 -1.48 -6.40 8.43
N ARG A 70 -1.77 -6.70 9.70
CA ARG A 70 -1.58 -5.78 10.83
C ARG A 70 -0.14 -5.30 10.96
N ASP A 71 0.82 -6.22 10.94
CA ASP A 71 2.23 -5.88 11.13
C ASP A 71 2.78 -5.08 9.96
N ALA A 72 2.38 -5.42 8.73
CA ALA A 72 2.77 -4.70 7.52
C ALA A 72 2.27 -3.24 7.56
N PHE A 73 1.01 -3.02 7.92
CA PHE A 73 0.46 -1.68 8.10
C PHE A 73 1.11 -0.91 9.25
N THR A 74 1.34 -1.57 10.38
CA THR A 74 1.98 -0.96 11.55
C THR A 74 3.42 -0.53 11.23
N LEU A 75 4.16 -1.37 10.50
CA LEU A 75 5.50 -1.04 10.04
C LEU A 75 5.47 0.16 9.10
N LEU A 76 4.60 0.12 8.08
CA LEU A 76 4.58 1.14 7.05
C LEU A 76 4.10 2.50 7.57
N SER A 77 3.11 2.52 8.47
CA SER A 77 2.60 3.74 9.11
C SER A 77 3.63 4.42 10.03
N LYS A 78 4.52 3.65 10.67
CA LYS A 78 5.65 4.24 11.43
C LYS A 78 6.63 4.98 10.53
N VAL A 79 6.86 4.49 9.31
CA VAL A 79 7.78 5.10 8.35
C VAL A 79 7.10 6.24 7.59
N ARG A 80 5.82 6.09 7.25
CA ARG A 80 5.01 7.07 6.53
C ARG A 80 3.62 7.19 7.18
N PRO A 81 3.44 8.12 8.13
CA PRO A 81 2.16 8.28 8.85
C PRO A 81 0.97 8.66 7.97
N SER A 82 1.22 9.18 6.77
CA SER A 82 0.19 9.62 5.83
C SER A 82 -0.40 8.51 4.96
N ILE A 83 -0.06 7.24 5.18
CA ILE A 83 -0.69 6.15 4.42
C ILE A 83 -2.18 6.05 4.77
N ALA A 84 -3.01 5.95 3.74
CA ALA A 84 -4.43 5.68 3.85
C ALA A 84 -4.92 4.96 2.57
N PRO A 85 -4.60 3.65 2.40
CA PRO A 85 -5.21 2.84 1.36
C PRO A 85 -6.74 2.86 1.44
N ARG A 86 -7.41 2.90 0.28
CA ARG A 86 -8.88 2.82 0.25
C ARG A 86 -9.36 1.46 0.75
N LYS A 87 -10.55 1.46 1.35
CA LYS A 87 -11.19 0.25 1.89
C LYS A 87 -11.22 -0.91 0.88
N ALA A 88 -11.56 -0.63 -0.38
CA ALA A 88 -11.60 -1.66 -1.43
C ALA A 88 -10.25 -2.40 -1.60
N TYR A 89 -9.12 -1.72 -1.41
CA TYR A 89 -7.81 -2.34 -1.43
C TYR A 89 -7.46 -3.05 -0.13
N ILE A 90 -7.86 -2.49 1.02
CA ILE A 90 -7.72 -3.16 2.31
C ILE A 90 -8.47 -4.50 2.30
N ASP A 91 -9.69 -4.55 1.76
CA ASP A 91 -10.49 -5.78 1.66
C ASP A 91 -9.79 -6.83 0.77
N GLN A 92 -9.10 -6.42 -0.30
CA GLN A 92 -8.32 -7.32 -1.13
C GLN A 92 -7.03 -7.81 -0.43
N LEU A 93 -6.38 -6.95 0.37
CA LEU A 93 -5.22 -7.33 1.19
C LEU A 93 -5.61 -8.30 2.32
N ARG A 94 -6.81 -8.17 2.90
CA ARG A 94 -7.37 -9.16 3.84
C ARG A 94 -7.54 -10.52 3.18
N LYS A 95 -8.09 -10.53 1.95
CA LYS A 95 -8.21 -11.77 1.16
C LYS A 95 -6.85 -12.40 0.88
N LEU A 96 -5.83 -11.60 0.57
CA LEU A 96 -4.45 -12.09 0.40
C LEU A 96 -3.94 -12.79 1.66
N GLU A 97 -4.05 -12.13 2.82
CA GLU A 97 -3.58 -12.67 4.09
C GLU A 97 -4.27 -14.00 4.42
N VAL A 98 -5.60 -14.06 4.24
CA VAL A 98 -6.39 -15.28 4.47
C VAL A 98 -5.95 -16.39 3.52
N GLN A 99 -5.71 -16.10 2.23
CA GLN A 99 -5.26 -17.11 1.27
C GLN A 99 -3.87 -17.67 1.61
N LEU A 100 -2.97 -16.86 2.17
CA LEU A 100 -1.61 -17.29 2.48
C LEU A 100 -1.46 -17.90 3.88
N THR A 101 -2.22 -17.43 4.85
CA THR A 101 -2.03 -17.76 6.28
C THR A 101 -3.24 -18.42 6.94
N GLY A 102 -4.40 -18.39 6.28
CA GLY A 102 -5.68 -18.85 6.83
C GLY A 102 -6.27 -17.94 7.91
N LYS A 103 -5.69 -16.76 8.16
CA LYS A 103 -6.11 -15.83 9.21
C LYS A 103 -6.35 -14.44 8.65
N ASP A 104 -7.32 -13.73 9.21
CA ASP A 104 -7.57 -12.31 8.97
C ASP A 104 -7.19 -11.53 10.23
N THR A 105 -5.98 -10.99 10.27
CA THR A 105 -5.47 -10.28 11.45
C THR A 105 -6.05 -8.88 11.61
N LEU A 106 -6.71 -8.36 10.57
CA LEU A 106 -7.49 -7.13 10.65
C LEU A 106 -8.96 -7.39 11.06
N GLY A 107 -9.58 -8.47 10.60
CA GLY A 107 -11.01 -8.73 10.82
C GLY A 107 -11.39 -9.40 12.14
N SER A 108 -10.43 -9.96 12.86
CA SER A 108 -10.68 -10.81 14.04
C SER A 108 -10.54 -10.11 15.40
N ASP A 109 -10.24 -8.81 15.41
CA ASP A 109 -9.95 -8.07 16.65
C ASP A 109 -10.90 -6.87 16.80
N PRO A 110 -11.76 -6.85 17.84
CA PRO A 110 -12.70 -5.75 18.06
C PRO A 110 -12.01 -4.39 18.37
N CYS A 111 -10.69 -4.38 18.63
CA CYS A 111 -9.93 -3.14 18.81
C CYS A 111 -9.58 -2.44 17.48
N ILE A 112 -9.87 -3.07 16.33
CA ILE A 112 -9.48 -2.58 15.00
C ILE A 112 -10.36 -1.47 14.45
N GLU A 113 -11.60 -1.32 14.90
CA GLU A 113 -12.37 -0.10 14.61
C GLU A 113 -11.54 1.15 14.94
N SER A 114 -10.77 1.13 16.04
CA SER A 114 -9.88 2.25 16.40
C SER A 114 -8.70 2.46 15.44
N LEU A 115 -8.19 1.43 14.77
CA LEU A 115 -7.07 1.54 13.82
C LEU A 115 -7.57 1.93 12.42
N GLU A 116 -8.68 1.34 11.98
CA GLU A 116 -9.40 1.77 10.79
C GLU A 116 -9.86 3.22 10.94
N ASP A 117 -10.38 3.62 12.11
CA ASP A 117 -10.72 5.01 12.43
C ASP A 117 -9.49 5.90 12.45
N LYS A 118 -8.35 5.45 12.98
CA LYS A 118 -7.10 6.24 12.96
C LYS A 118 -6.60 6.45 11.53
N TRP A 119 -6.62 5.43 10.68
CA TRP A 119 -6.17 5.54 9.29
C TRP A 119 -7.20 6.25 8.40
N ALA A 120 -8.50 6.06 8.63
CA ALA A 120 -9.58 6.77 7.97
C ALA A 120 -9.61 8.25 8.37
N SER A 121 -9.40 8.56 9.65
CA SER A 121 -9.27 9.93 10.14
C SER A 121 -8.00 10.60 9.60
N ALA A 122 -6.86 9.89 9.57
CA ALA A 122 -5.65 10.41 8.93
C ALA A 122 -5.85 10.65 7.42
N GLY A 123 -6.54 9.75 6.73
CA GLY A 123 -6.93 9.91 5.32
C GLY A 123 -7.86 11.09 5.09
N LYS A 124 -8.86 11.28 5.96
CA LYS A 124 -9.80 12.41 5.92
C LYS A 124 -9.09 13.75 6.16
N VAL A 125 -8.19 13.81 7.13
CA VAL A 125 -7.35 15.00 7.38
C VAL A 125 -6.50 15.33 6.16
N LEU A 126 -5.97 14.33 5.45
CA LEU A 126 -5.19 14.55 4.22
C LEU A 126 -6.06 15.00 3.04
N GLU A 127 -7.28 14.47 2.86
CA GLU A 127 -8.23 14.99 1.86
C GLU A 127 -8.65 16.43 2.18
N GLU A 128 -9.01 16.73 3.43
CA GLU A 128 -9.37 18.09 3.87
C GLU A 128 -8.21 19.09 3.67
N LEU A 129 -6.95 18.67 3.88
CA LEU A 129 -5.76 19.49 3.61
C LEU A 129 -5.50 19.67 2.11
N ARG A 130 -5.85 18.68 1.27
CA ARG A 130 -5.73 18.76 -0.19
C ARG A 130 -6.76 19.72 -0.78
N GLU A 131 -8.00 19.64 -0.31
CA GLU A 131 -9.08 20.56 -0.69
C GLU A 131 -8.76 22.00 -0.29
N LYS A 132 -8.17 22.21 0.89
CA LYS A 132 -7.72 23.54 1.32
C LYS A 132 -6.58 24.11 0.48
N LYS A 133 -5.65 23.28 0.02
CA LYS A 133 -4.53 23.73 -0.83
C LYS A 133 -4.94 24.07 -2.27
N GLN A 134 -6.04 23.53 -2.77
CA GLN A 134 -6.58 23.88 -4.09
C GLN A 134 -7.34 25.22 -4.10
N GLY A 135 -7.61 25.82 -2.94
CA GLY A 135 -8.29 27.11 -2.83
C GLY A 135 -7.38 28.32 -2.57
N GLU A 136 -6.05 28.15 -2.53
CA GLU A 136 -5.08 29.23 -2.29
C GLU A 136 -4.22 29.57 -3.53
N GLU A 137 -4.54 29.02 -4.71
CA GLU A 137 -3.86 29.31 -6.00
C GLU A 137 -4.64 30.26 -6.94
N ASP A 138 -5.62 31.02 -6.41
CA ASP A 138 -6.31 32.11 -7.14
C ASP A 138 -5.86 33.51 -6.68
#